data_AF-A0A0L1MGJ4-F1
#
_entry.id   AF-A0A0L1MGJ4-F1
#
_cell.length_a   1.000
_cell.length_b   1.000
_cell.length_c   1.000
_cell.angle_alpha   90.00
_cell.angle_beta   90.00
_cell.angle_gamma   90.00
#
_symmetry.space_group_name_H-M   'P 1'
#
loop_
_entity.id
_entity.type
_entity.pdbx_description
1 polymer ?
#
loop_
_entity_poly.entity_id
_entity_poly.type
_entity_poly.pdbx_seq_one_letter_code
_entity_poly.pdbx_strand_id
1 'polypeptide(L)'
;MLFRALAIGFLLTLTACTNIKVEPVDRQYQISKLCIEENPKVVVGDFVDGLQSLLRKHGIESRLYATPVPSSCEYRLSYNATRSWDISAYISDASVWLYKGDQKIGFAQYHLTAEGGLDMSKLATVEEKMGPVINQLLGQSK
;
A
#
# COMPACT_ATOMS: atom_id res chain seq x y z
N MET A 1 -23.58 -4.61 52.87
CA MET A 1 -22.70 -5.35 51.94
C MET A 1 -23.26 -5.17 50.54
N LEU A 2 -22.62 -4.38 49.69
CA LEU A 2 -22.96 -4.30 48.26
C LEU A 2 -21.64 -4.22 47.50
N PHE A 3 -21.15 -5.38 47.06
CA PHE A 3 -19.99 -5.48 46.18
C PHE A 3 -20.40 -4.99 44.79
N ARG A 4 -19.94 -3.79 44.41
CA ARG A 4 -19.97 -3.32 43.03
C ARG A 4 -18.97 -4.15 42.23
N ALA A 5 -19.43 -5.18 41.53
CA ALA A 5 -18.64 -5.86 40.53
C ALA A 5 -18.46 -4.92 39.33
N LEU A 6 -17.29 -4.29 39.23
CA LEU A 6 -16.87 -3.61 38.00
C LEU A 6 -16.52 -4.72 36.99
N ALA A 7 -17.44 -5.01 36.08
CA ALA A 7 -17.14 -5.86 34.93
C ALA A 7 -16.24 -5.08 33.97
N ILE A 8 -14.93 -5.29 34.08
CA ILE A 8 -13.95 -4.78 33.11
C ILE A 8 -14.09 -5.65 31.86
N GLY A 9 -14.81 -5.15 30.87
CA GLY A 9 -14.91 -5.75 29.55
C GLY A 9 -13.54 -5.73 28.87
N PHE A 10 -12.93 -6.91 28.75
CA PHE A 10 -11.71 -7.11 27.99
C PHE A 10 -12.10 -7.15 26.49
N LEU A 11 -12.07 -6.00 25.82
CA LEU A 11 -12.14 -5.93 24.36
C LEU A 11 -10.84 -6.51 23.79
N LEU A 12 -10.87 -7.78 23.41
CA LEU A 12 -9.87 -8.40 22.55
C LEU A 12 -10.02 -7.82 21.13
N THR A 13 -9.22 -6.81 20.80
CA THR A 13 -9.05 -6.38 19.42
C THR A 13 -8.22 -7.43 18.69
N LEU A 14 -8.86 -8.23 17.83
CA LEU A 14 -8.17 -9.13 16.91
C LEU A 14 -7.43 -8.26 15.89
N THR A 15 -6.13 -8.02 16.11
CA THR A 15 -5.28 -7.43 15.07
C THR A 15 -5.07 -8.49 14.01
N ALA A 16 -5.75 -8.36 12.87
CA ALA A 16 -5.44 -9.15 11.68
C ALA A 16 -3.96 -8.93 11.36
N CYS A 17 -3.13 -9.95 11.58
CA CYS A 17 -1.72 -9.93 11.22
C CYS A 17 -1.65 -9.77 9.70
N THR A 18 -1.38 -8.56 9.23
CA THR A 18 -0.96 -8.27 7.85
C THR A 18 0.56 -8.21 7.87
N ASN A 19 1.22 -8.87 6.92
CA ASN A 19 2.67 -8.80 6.82
C ASN A 19 3.05 -7.66 5.85
N ILE A 20 3.59 -6.58 6.39
CA ILE A 20 4.11 -5.46 5.60
C ILE A 20 5.64 -5.52 5.66
N LYS A 21 6.28 -5.54 4.49
CA LYS A 21 7.74 -5.46 4.35
C LYS A 21 8.11 -4.16 3.66
N VAL A 22 9.05 -3.40 4.23
CA VAL A 22 9.42 -2.07 3.72
C VAL A 22 10.92 -1.86 3.77
N GLU A 23 11.47 -1.40 2.65
CA GLU A 23 12.76 -0.72 2.53
C GLU A 23 12.43 0.76 2.25
N PRO A 24 12.46 1.64 3.27
CA PRO A 24 11.99 3.00 3.12
C PRO A 24 12.93 3.82 2.22
N VAL A 25 12.35 4.80 1.53
CA VAL A 25 13.10 5.80 0.78
C VAL A 25 13.90 6.65 1.75
N ASP A 26 15.18 6.85 1.44
CA ASP A 26 16.03 7.75 2.20
C ASP A 26 15.52 9.20 2.08
N ARG A 27 15.51 9.93 3.20
CA ARG A 27 15.04 11.33 3.29
C ARG A 27 15.79 12.29 2.38
N GLN A 28 16.97 11.93 1.90
CA GLN A 28 17.71 12.72 0.89
C GLN A 28 16.95 12.85 -0.44
N TYR A 29 16.06 11.90 -0.77
CA TYR A 29 15.25 11.95 -1.98
C TYR A 29 13.99 12.78 -1.73
N GLN A 30 14.02 14.05 -2.11
CA GLN A 30 12.88 14.96 -2.02
C GLN A 30 11.93 14.76 -3.20
N ILE A 31 11.20 13.65 -3.19
CA ILE A 31 10.28 13.28 -4.28
C ILE A 31 9.03 14.16 -4.21
N SER A 32 8.88 15.10 -5.14
CA SER A 32 7.67 15.92 -5.31
C SER A 32 6.83 15.50 -6.51
N LYS A 33 7.43 14.80 -7.47
CA LYS A 33 6.79 14.29 -8.69
C LYS A 33 7.39 12.94 -9.09
N LEU A 34 6.57 12.03 -9.61
CA LEU A 34 7.03 10.75 -10.16
C LEU A 34 6.16 10.26 -11.32
N CYS A 35 6.71 9.35 -12.13
CA CYS A 35 5.95 8.60 -13.12
C CYS A 35 5.59 7.23 -12.55
N ILE A 36 4.32 6.86 -12.67
CA ILE A 36 3.91 5.48 -12.45
C ILE A 36 4.08 4.77 -13.79
N GLU A 37 4.89 3.72 -13.80
CA GLU A 37 5.04 2.86 -14.96
C GLU A 37 3.93 1.82 -14.96
N GLU A 38 3.11 1.83 -16.01
CA GLU A 38 2.00 0.89 -16.17
C GLU A 38 2.51 -0.55 -16.20
N ASN A 39 1.85 -1.40 -15.41
CA ASN A 39 2.00 -2.85 -15.50
C ASN A 39 0.69 -3.46 -16.05
N PRO A 40 0.63 -3.80 -17.36
CA PRO A 40 -0.59 -4.29 -17.99
C PRO A 40 -1.03 -5.66 -17.47
N LYS A 41 -0.20 -6.36 -16.68
CA LYS A 41 -0.57 -7.63 -16.04
C LYS A 41 -1.42 -7.42 -14.79
N VAL A 42 -1.48 -6.21 -14.26
CA VAL A 42 -2.27 -5.88 -13.06
C VAL A 42 -3.69 -5.52 -13.47
N VAL A 43 -4.62 -6.45 -13.25
CA VAL A 43 -6.06 -6.28 -13.56
C VAL A 43 -6.85 -5.86 -12.32
N VAL A 44 -6.22 -5.03 -11.48
CA VAL A 44 -6.82 -4.48 -10.25
C VAL A 44 -7.29 -3.06 -10.59
N GLY A 45 -8.56 -2.95 -11.00
CA GLY A 45 -9.06 -1.76 -11.72
C GLY A 45 -8.86 -0.41 -11.03
N ASP A 46 -8.92 -0.37 -9.70
CA ASP A 46 -8.77 0.83 -8.87
C ASP A 46 -7.38 0.96 -8.22
N PHE A 47 -6.43 0.09 -8.56
CA PHE A 47 -5.12 0.06 -7.90
C PHE A 47 -4.31 1.32 -8.16
N VAL A 48 -4.21 1.72 -9.43
CA VAL A 48 -3.45 2.91 -9.82
C VAL A 48 -4.09 4.17 -9.24
N ASP A 49 -5.42 4.26 -9.27
CA ASP A 49 -6.15 5.41 -8.69
C ASP A 49 -5.91 5.52 -7.18
N GLY A 50 -5.99 4.41 -6.45
CA GLY A 50 -5.68 4.35 -5.03
C GLY A 50 -4.23 4.75 -4.74
N LEU A 51 -3.29 4.27 -5.54
CA LEU A 51 -1.88 4.64 -5.41
C LEU A 51 -1.65 6.14 -5.67
N GLN A 52 -2.23 6.69 -6.74
CA GLN A 52 -2.14 8.13 -7.04
C GLN A 52 -2.77 8.99 -5.94
N SER A 53 -3.87 8.53 -5.36
CA SER A 53 -4.52 9.19 -4.22
C SER A 53 -3.62 9.21 -2.99
N LEU A 54 -3.00 8.07 -2.64
CA LEU A 54 -2.04 7.97 -1.54
C LEU A 54 -0.83 8.89 -1.76
N LEU A 55 -0.22 8.86 -2.95
CA LEU A 55 0.90 9.74 -3.30
C LEU A 55 0.53 11.22 -3.16
N ARG A 56 -0.65 11.61 -3.65
CA ARG A 56 -1.16 12.98 -3.52
C ARG A 56 -1.35 13.40 -2.06
N LYS A 57 -1.80 12.50 -1.18
CA LYS A 57 -1.89 12.76 0.27
C LYS A 57 -0.51 13.03 0.90
N HIS A 58 0.57 12.54 0.31
CA HIS A 58 1.96 12.85 0.68
C HIS A 58 2.56 14.04 -0.07
N GLY A 59 1.76 14.78 -0.84
CA GLY A 59 2.24 15.93 -1.62
C GLY A 59 3.07 15.54 -2.85
N ILE A 60 2.94 14.29 -3.32
CA ILE A 60 3.65 13.79 -4.50
C ILE A 60 2.69 13.78 -5.70
N GLU A 61 3.03 14.57 -6.72
CA GLU A 61 2.34 14.52 -8.01
C GLU A 61 2.72 13.25 -8.76
N SER A 62 1.74 12.59 -9.38
CA SER A 62 2.00 11.35 -10.13
C SER A 62 1.19 11.29 -11.41
N ARG A 63 1.80 10.73 -12.45
CA ARG A 63 1.14 10.46 -13.73
C ARG A 63 1.47 9.04 -14.20
N LEU A 64 0.44 8.33 -14.65
CA LEU A 64 0.59 7.02 -15.27
C LEU A 64 1.14 7.16 -16.70
N TYR A 65 2.11 6.32 -17.05
CA TYR A 65 2.65 6.19 -18.40
C TYR A 65 2.70 4.73 -18.82
N ALA A 66 2.42 4.47 -20.09
CA ALA A 66 2.74 3.18 -20.69
C ALA A 66 4.25 2.92 -20.59
N THR A 67 4.65 1.65 -20.51
CA THR A 67 6.07 1.28 -20.49
C THR A 67 6.69 1.44 -21.89
N PRO A 68 7.90 2.01 -22.04
CA PRO A 68 8.73 2.61 -20.98
C PRO A 68 8.31 4.04 -20.63
N VAL A 69 8.58 4.46 -19.39
CA VAL A 69 8.37 5.87 -18.97
C VAL A 69 9.28 6.84 -19.75
N PRO A 70 8.91 8.13 -19.90
CA PRO A 70 9.77 9.12 -20.54
C PRO A 70 11.11 9.29 -19.83
N SER A 71 12.18 9.55 -20.59
CA SER A 71 13.52 9.83 -20.05
C SER A 71 13.59 11.08 -19.19
N SER A 72 12.63 12.00 -19.33
CA SER A 72 12.47 13.17 -18.46
C SER A 72 11.99 12.83 -17.05
N CYS A 73 11.67 11.56 -16.78
CA CYS A 73 11.18 11.15 -15.48
C CYS A 73 12.33 10.83 -14.52
N GLU A 74 12.56 11.73 -13.56
CA GLU A 74 13.60 11.54 -12.55
C GLU A 74 13.28 10.36 -11.62
N TYR A 75 12.03 10.26 -11.17
CA TYR A 75 11.54 9.22 -10.27
C TYR A 75 10.49 8.35 -10.94
N ARG A 76 10.69 7.04 -10.89
CA ARG A 76 9.75 6.05 -11.42
C ARG A 76 9.23 5.17 -10.28
N LEU A 77 7.92 4.93 -10.29
CA LEU A 77 7.26 3.95 -9.45
C LEU A 77 6.76 2.80 -10.33
N SER A 78 7.24 1.59 -10.05
CA SER A 78 6.71 0.36 -10.67
C SER A 78 5.89 -0.41 -9.63
N TYR A 79 4.88 -1.16 -10.08
CA TYR A 79 3.98 -1.87 -9.19
C TYR A 79 3.59 -3.26 -9.70
N ASN A 80 3.21 -4.12 -8.76
CA ASN A 80 2.52 -5.36 -9.02
C ASN A 80 1.41 -5.54 -7.98
N ALA A 81 0.28 -6.11 -8.38
CA ALA A 81 -0.80 -6.43 -7.46
C ALA A 81 -1.55 -7.68 -7.91
N THR A 82 -1.88 -8.54 -6.96
CA THR A 82 -2.59 -9.79 -7.18
C THR A 82 -3.90 -9.76 -6.40
N ARG A 83 -4.98 -10.22 -7.05
CA ARG A 83 -6.27 -10.44 -6.40
C ARG A 83 -6.43 -11.92 -6.05
N SER A 84 -6.97 -12.19 -4.87
CA SER A 84 -7.49 -13.51 -4.51
C SER A 84 -9.02 -13.46 -4.47
N TRP A 85 -9.64 -14.64 -4.59
CA TRP A 85 -11.07 -14.84 -4.69
C TRP A 85 -11.50 -15.83 -3.62
N ASP A 86 -12.53 -15.46 -2.86
CA ASP A 86 -13.19 -16.38 -1.91
C ASP A 86 -14.67 -15.98 -1.79
N ILE A 87 -14.96 -14.66 -1.69
CA ILE A 87 -16.34 -14.10 -1.67
C ILE A 87 -16.46 -12.81 -2.51
N SER A 88 -15.44 -11.95 -2.51
CA SER A 88 -15.26 -10.79 -3.41
C SER A 88 -13.79 -10.71 -3.84
N ALA A 89 -13.48 -9.99 -4.92
CA ALA A 89 -12.09 -9.83 -5.36
C ALA A 89 -11.37 -8.85 -4.42
N TYR A 90 -10.30 -9.30 -3.76
CA TYR A 90 -9.52 -8.48 -2.81
C TYR A 90 -8.02 -8.56 -3.11
N ILE A 91 -7.27 -7.50 -2.81
CA ILE A 91 -5.80 -7.53 -2.89
C ILE A 91 -5.25 -8.50 -1.83
N SER A 92 -4.57 -9.55 -2.27
CA SER A 92 -3.85 -10.51 -1.42
C SER A 92 -2.36 -10.21 -1.33
N ASP A 93 -1.79 -9.69 -2.42
CA ASP A 93 -0.41 -9.24 -2.48
C ASP A 93 -0.32 -7.98 -3.33
N ALA A 94 0.47 -7.01 -2.87
CA ALA A 94 0.79 -5.83 -3.65
C ALA A 94 2.19 -5.34 -3.32
N SER A 95 2.98 -5.07 -4.34
CA SER A 95 4.35 -4.60 -4.24
C SER A 95 4.54 -3.32 -5.03
N VAL A 96 5.32 -2.40 -4.48
CA VAL A 96 5.72 -1.14 -5.12
C VAL A 96 7.22 -0.95 -4.99
N TRP A 97 7.83 -0.42 -6.05
CA TRP A 97 9.26 -0.11 -6.12
C TRP A 97 9.43 1.33 -6.57
N LEU A 98 10.31 2.06 -5.89
CA LEU A 98 10.70 3.42 -6.27
C LEU A 98 12.13 3.41 -6.82
N TYR A 99 12.31 4.12 -7.92
CA TYR A 99 13.58 4.27 -8.61
C TYR A 99 13.93 5.74 -8.85
N LYS A 100 15.22 6.05 -8.82
CA LYS A 100 15.81 7.27 -9.39
C LYS A 100 16.70 6.85 -10.56
N GLY A 101 16.26 7.10 -11.79
CA GLY A 101 16.84 6.43 -12.96
C GLY A 101 16.75 4.91 -12.82
N ASP A 102 17.89 4.22 -12.87
CA ASP A 102 17.97 2.75 -12.72
C ASP A 102 18.21 2.29 -11.27
N GLN A 103 18.51 3.22 -10.35
CA GLN A 103 18.76 2.88 -8.96
C GLN A 103 17.44 2.68 -8.22
N LYS A 104 17.22 1.49 -7.65
CA LYS A 104 16.15 1.26 -6.67
C LYS A 104 16.46 2.03 -5.39
N ILE A 105 15.56 2.93 -4.99
CA ILE A 105 15.69 3.77 -3.79
C ILE A 105 14.67 3.42 -2.70
N GLY A 106 13.69 2.58 -2.99
CA GLY A 106 12.73 2.09 -2.01
C GLY A 106 11.91 0.92 -2.51
N PHE A 107 11.37 0.15 -1.58
CA PHE A 107 10.51 -1.00 -1.85
C PHE A 107 9.50 -1.16 -0.71
N ALA A 108 8.27 -1.53 -1.05
CA ALA A 108 7.30 -1.93 -0.03
C ALA A 108 6.35 -3.00 -0.57
N GLN A 109 5.96 -3.92 0.31
CA GLN A 109 5.05 -5.02 -0.01
C GLN A 109 4.00 -5.17 1.09
N TYR A 110 2.75 -5.29 0.64
CA TYR A 110 1.63 -5.80 1.38
C TYR A 110 1.46 -7.28 1.07
N HIS A 111 1.33 -8.11 2.10
CA HIS A 111 0.92 -9.49 1.97
C HIS A 111 -0.13 -9.84 3.03
N LEU A 112 -1.29 -10.35 2.59
CA LEU A 112 -2.35 -10.81 3.48
C LEU A 112 -2.00 -12.21 4.01
N THR A 113 -1.72 -12.34 5.30
CA THR A 113 -1.36 -13.63 5.92
C THR A 113 -2.54 -14.43 6.49
N ALA A 114 -3.73 -13.84 6.62
CA ALA A 114 -4.92 -14.52 7.15
C ALA A 114 -6.02 -14.61 6.07
N GLU A 115 -6.14 -15.78 5.43
CA GLU A 115 -7.12 -16.01 4.37
C GLU A 115 -8.47 -16.55 4.88
N GLY A 116 -8.58 -16.96 6.16
CA GLY A 116 -9.79 -17.57 6.72
C GLY A 116 -10.74 -16.62 7.44
N GLY A 117 -12.06 -16.85 7.32
CA GLY A 117 -13.12 -16.16 8.08
C GLY A 117 -13.78 -14.97 7.37
N LEU A 118 -14.90 -14.50 7.95
CA LEU A 118 -15.59 -13.24 7.60
C LEU A 118 -14.78 -12.04 8.12
N ASP A 119 -13.59 -11.85 7.58
CA ASP A 119 -12.80 -10.66 7.89
C ASP A 119 -13.29 -9.49 7.03
N MET A 120 -13.88 -8.49 7.68
CA MET A 120 -14.32 -7.25 7.04
C MET A 120 -13.15 -6.50 6.37
N SER A 121 -11.90 -6.77 6.75
CA SER A 121 -10.70 -6.25 6.09
C SER A 121 -10.56 -6.71 4.63
N LYS A 122 -11.24 -7.80 4.22
CA LYS A 122 -11.30 -8.24 2.81
C LYS A 122 -12.04 -7.23 1.93
N LEU A 123 -12.95 -6.44 2.50
CA LEU A 123 -13.71 -5.39 1.81
C LEU A 123 -12.99 -4.04 1.77
N ALA A 124 -11.82 -3.94 2.40
CA ALA A 124 -11.05 -2.70 2.44
C ALA A 124 -10.58 -2.29 1.04
N THR A 125 -10.69 -1.01 0.76
CA THR A 125 -10.24 -0.36 -0.47
C THR A 125 -8.72 -0.47 -0.65
N VAL A 126 -8.23 -0.22 -1.87
CA VAL A 126 -6.78 -0.13 -2.12
C VAL A 126 -6.12 0.89 -1.20
N GLU A 127 -6.76 2.05 -0.99
CA GLU A 127 -6.22 3.09 -0.12
C GLU A 127 -6.05 2.61 1.33
N GLU A 128 -7.01 1.87 1.88
CA GLU A 128 -6.94 1.36 3.24
C GLU A 128 -5.85 0.29 3.40
N LYS A 129 -5.70 -0.60 2.41
CA LYS A 129 -4.67 -1.65 2.45
C LYS A 129 -3.27 -1.13 2.20
N MET A 130 -3.12 -0.25 1.22
CA MET A 130 -1.82 0.29 0.80
C MET A 130 -1.41 1.53 1.57
N GLY A 131 -2.31 2.19 2.32
CA GLY A 131 -1.99 3.38 3.10
C GLY A 131 -0.80 3.18 4.05
N PRO A 132 -0.82 2.19 4.96
CA PRO A 132 0.30 1.92 5.85
C PRO A 132 1.59 1.54 5.12
N VAL A 133 1.48 0.92 3.94
CA VAL A 133 2.60 0.51 3.09
C VAL A 133 3.30 1.73 2.50
N ILE A 134 2.52 2.64 1.92
CA ILE A 134 3.03 3.88 1.31
C ILE A 134 3.55 4.85 2.38
N ASN A 135 2.88 4.97 3.52
CA ASN A 135 3.33 5.78 4.66
C ASN A 135 4.74 5.36 5.11
N GLN A 136 4.95 4.06 5.31
CA GLN A 136 6.24 3.52 5.72
C GLN A 136 7.29 3.67 4.61
N LEU A 137 6.93 3.40 3.35
CA LEU A 137 7.83 3.55 2.20
C LEU A 137 8.39 4.98 2.10
N LEU A 138 7.54 5.99 2.31
CA LEU A 138 7.92 7.40 2.22
C LEU A 138 8.48 7.96 3.54
N GLY A 139 8.66 7.11 4.56
CA GLY A 139 9.22 7.51 5.85
C GLY A 139 8.36 8.51 6.63
N GLN A 140 7.05 8.53 6.36
CA GLN A 140 6.05 9.39 7.01
C GLN A 140 5.03 8.52 7.73
N SER A 141 5.42 8.00 8.90
CA SER A 141 4.49 7.36 9.82
C SER A 141 3.63 8.46 10.47
N LYS A 142 2.36 8.58 10.06
CA LYS A 142 1.35 9.25 10.88
C LYS A 142 0.76 8.27 11.89
#